data_AF-A0A4R4PDI5-F1
#
_entry.id   AF-A0A4R4PDI5-F1
#
_cell.length_a   1.000
_cell.length_b   1.000
_cell.length_c   1.000
_cell.angle_alpha   90.00
_cell.angle_beta   90.00
_cell.angle_gamma   90.00
#
_symmetry.space_group_name_H-M   'P 1'
#
loop_
_entity.id
_entity.type
_entity.pdbx_description
1 polymer ?
#
loop_
_entity_poly.entity_id
_entity_poly.type
_entity_poly.pdbx_seq_one_letter_code
_entity_poly.pdbx_strand_id
1 'polypeptide(L)'
;MAKSVPVRCPACHREHAYVPPEFPCACGAPVSVAPVHAGAAAAVPVRHRSWAGSWTEVDCGACGRSGQWPQPQFDCPCGVTVRLTQVDEIPTAPRREHDGRPRFEPLTIRTAPDAAAGAAHFLRWLGFPEVRATVPRAAAGVALRGFGVVGLVDPTTLPTGLRPLETLWLHGLAESAVPVAFSLAGYDRAARARADELRLPLFVLDLTGTPQPVNDPAEELLRTGADGRRPPDR
;
A
#
# COMPACT_ATOMS: atom_id res chain seq x y z
N MET A 1 -2.98 -37.84 -2.64
CA MET A 1 -1.70 -37.10 -2.58
C MET A 1 -2.04 -35.61 -2.56
N ALA A 2 -1.79 -34.94 -1.43
CA ALA A 2 -2.06 -33.51 -1.33
C ALA A 2 -1.07 -32.74 -2.20
N LYS A 3 -1.57 -31.93 -3.14
CA LYS A 3 -0.72 -31.12 -4.00
C LYS A 3 -0.18 -29.96 -3.18
N SER A 4 1.10 -29.99 -2.84
CA SER A 4 1.78 -28.86 -2.21
C SER A 4 2.04 -27.76 -3.23
N VAL A 5 1.80 -26.51 -2.85
CA VAL A 5 2.06 -25.33 -3.67
C VAL A 5 3.31 -24.63 -3.10
N PRO A 6 4.33 -24.33 -3.93
CA PRO A 6 5.46 -23.53 -3.47
C PRO A 6 5.02 -22.09 -3.23
N VAL A 7 5.34 -21.55 -2.06
CA VAL A 7 5.04 -20.15 -1.67
C VAL A 7 6.29 -19.52 -1.05
N ARG A 8 6.46 -18.20 -1.21
CA ARG A 8 7.64 -17.49 -0.67
C ARG A 8 7.24 -16.52 0.42
N CYS A 9 8.05 -16.45 1.48
CA CYS A 9 7.89 -15.44 2.51
C CYS A 9 8.27 -14.06 1.95
N PRO A 10 7.40 -13.03 2.03
CA PRO A 10 7.73 -11.69 1.54
C PRO A 10 8.78 -10.97 2.40
N ALA A 11 9.10 -11.47 3.60
CA ALA A 11 10.07 -10.86 4.50
C ALA A 11 11.49 -11.46 4.36
N CYS A 12 11.61 -12.78 4.26
CA CYS A 12 12.91 -13.46 4.19
C CYS A 12 13.16 -14.22 2.88
N HIS A 13 12.21 -14.20 1.95
CA HIS A 13 12.26 -14.87 0.64
C HIS A 13 12.43 -16.41 0.68
N ARG A 14 12.38 -17.02 1.86
CA ARG A 14 12.40 -18.49 2.02
C ARG A 14 11.19 -19.10 1.32
N GLU A 15 11.44 -20.17 0.58
CA GLU A 15 10.40 -20.96 -0.06
C GLU A 15 9.83 -22.00 0.93
N HIS A 16 8.52 -22.17 0.89
CA HIS A 16 7.75 -23.06 1.73
C HIS A 16 6.84 -23.91 0.85
N ALA A 17 6.67 -25.17 1.23
CA ALA A 17 5.63 -26.02 0.67
C ALA A 17 4.34 -25.79 1.47
N TYR A 18 3.34 -25.16 0.87
CA TYR A 18 2.02 -24.97 1.47
C TYR A 18 1.08 -26.08 1.02
N VAL A 19 0.47 -26.78 1.96
CA VAL A 19 -0.57 -27.79 1.69
C VAL A 19 -1.91 -27.22 2.14
N PRO A 20 -2.84 -26.92 1.21
CA PRO A 20 -4.15 -26.40 1.59
C PRO A 20 -4.89 -27.38 2.52
N PRO A 21 -5.36 -26.93 3.70
CA PRO A 21 -6.18 -27.76 4.56
C PRO A 21 -7.57 -27.98 3.95
N GLU A 22 -8.12 -29.17 4.16
CA GLU A 22 -9.49 -29.51 3.81
C GLU A 22 -10.38 -29.39 5.05
N PHE A 23 -11.50 -28.68 4.92
CA PHE A 23 -12.47 -28.50 6.01
C PHE A 23 -13.80 -29.19 5.68
N PRO A 24 -14.48 -29.80 6.66
CA PRO A 24 -15.73 -30.51 6.40
C PRO A 24 -16.90 -29.52 6.26
N CYS A 25 -17.56 -29.50 5.08
CA CYS A 25 -18.83 -28.82 4.91
C CYS A 25 -19.95 -29.51 5.71
N ALA A 26 -21.01 -28.79 6.04
CA ALA A 26 -22.23 -29.37 6.64
C ALA A 26 -22.89 -30.48 5.78
N CYS A 27 -22.62 -30.51 4.47
CA CYS A 27 -23.08 -31.60 3.59
C CYS A 27 -22.17 -32.85 3.61
N GLY A 28 -21.05 -32.81 4.35
CA GLY A 28 -20.06 -33.89 4.42
C GLY A 28 -18.95 -33.82 3.36
N ALA A 29 -19.07 -32.96 2.35
CA ALA A 29 -18.03 -32.77 1.34
C ALA A 29 -16.84 -31.97 1.88
N PRO A 30 -15.58 -32.30 1.49
CA PRO A 30 -14.42 -31.51 1.83
C PRO A 30 -14.40 -30.19 1.05
N VAL A 31 -14.12 -29.09 1.75
CA VAL A 31 -13.92 -27.75 1.17
C VAL A 31 -12.44 -27.42 1.27
N SER A 32 -11.79 -27.22 0.12
CA SER A 32 -10.40 -26.77 0.02
C SER A 32 -10.36 -25.26 -0.20
N VAL A 33 -9.75 -24.53 0.74
CA VAL A 33 -9.49 -23.09 0.60
C VAL A 33 -8.09 -22.93 0.01
N ALA A 34 -7.97 -23.14 -1.30
CA ALA A 34 -6.69 -23.09 -2.00
C ALA A 34 -6.33 -21.66 -2.44
N PRO A 35 -5.05 -21.27 -2.39
CA PRO A 35 -4.59 -20.02 -3.00
C PRO A 35 -4.73 -20.10 -4.53
N VAL A 36 -5.15 -19.00 -5.15
CA VAL A 36 -5.42 -18.96 -6.59
C VAL A 36 -4.09 -18.81 -7.34
N HIS A 37 -3.80 -19.83 -8.16
CA HIS A 37 -2.68 -20.00 -9.09
C HIS A 37 -1.25 -20.13 -8.52
N ALA A 38 -0.65 -21.28 -8.86
CA ALA A 38 0.77 -21.59 -8.72
C ALA A 38 1.59 -20.72 -9.68
N GLY A 39 2.07 -19.59 -9.19
CA GLY A 39 2.99 -18.72 -9.93
C GLY A 39 3.28 -17.40 -9.23
N ALA A 40 2.28 -16.81 -8.56
CA ALA A 40 2.42 -15.57 -7.81
C ALA A 40 1.19 -15.29 -6.93
N ALA A 41 0.73 -16.24 -6.12
CA ALA A 41 -0.24 -15.92 -5.07
C ALA A 41 0.33 -14.75 -4.24
N ALA A 42 -0.42 -13.66 -4.09
CA ALA A 42 0.08 -12.50 -3.36
C ALA A 42 0.25 -12.91 -1.88
N ALA A 43 1.50 -13.14 -1.50
CA ALA A 43 1.89 -13.48 -0.14
C ALA A 43 2.04 -12.18 0.64
N VAL A 44 1.06 -11.88 1.49
CA VAL A 44 1.00 -10.62 2.24
C VAL A 44 1.32 -10.89 3.71
N PRO A 45 2.24 -10.13 4.33
CA PRO A 45 2.49 -10.26 5.78
C PRO A 45 1.27 -9.81 6.58
N VAL A 46 0.84 -10.64 7.53
CA VAL A 46 -0.24 -10.30 8.46
C VAL A 46 0.34 -9.45 9.59
N ARG A 47 0.04 -8.15 9.59
CA ARG A 47 0.48 -7.21 10.64
C ARG A 47 -0.47 -7.14 11.84
N HIS A 48 -1.76 -7.37 11.60
CA HIS A 48 -2.80 -7.34 12.62
C HIS A 48 -3.77 -8.50 12.40
N ARG A 49 -4.04 -9.27 13.46
CA ARG A 49 -4.97 -10.40 13.41
C ARG A 49 -6.32 -9.96 13.96
N SER A 50 -7.31 -9.83 13.09
CA SER A 50 -8.72 -9.69 13.48
C SER A 50 -9.47 -10.97 13.15
N TRP A 51 -10.58 -11.22 13.85
CA TRP A 51 -11.47 -12.33 13.51
C TRP A 51 -11.96 -12.19 12.08
N ALA A 52 -12.59 -11.06 11.72
CA ALA A 52 -13.08 -10.80 10.36
C ALA A 52 -11.99 -10.94 9.28
N GLY A 53 -10.75 -10.58 9.59
CA GLY A 53 -9.64 -10.74 8.67
C GLY A 53 -9.13 -12.17 8.56
N SER A 54 -9.44 -13.09 9.48
CA SER A 54 -8.89 -14.45 9.48
C SER A 54 -9.76 -15.47 8.75
N TRP A 55 -10.96 -15.08 8.31
CA TRP A 55 -11.93 -15.94 7.64
C TRP A 55 -12.24 -15.40 6.23
N THR A 56 -12.60 -16.30 5.33
CA THR A 56 -13.06 -16.00 3.97
C THR A 56 -14.28 -16.84 3.64
N GLU A 57 -15.15 -16.28 2.82
CA GLU A 57 -16.33 -16.99 2.34
C GLU A 57 -15.94 -17.82 1.12
N VAL A 58 -16.22 -19.12 1.15
CA VAL A 58 -16.01 -20.03 0.02
C VAL A 58 -17.24 -20.91 -0.12
N ASP A 59 -17.70 -21.06 -1.35
CA ASP A 59 -18.80 -21.95 -1.68
C ASP A 59 -18.33 -23.40 -1.72
N CYS A 60 -19.14 -24.29 -1.15
CA CYS A 60 -18.91 -25.71 -1.31
C CYS A 60 -19.16 -26.12 -2.77
N GLY A 61 -18.13 -26.62 -3.46
CA GLY A 61 -18.27 -27.11 -4.84
C GLY A 61 -19.25 -28.28 -5.03
N ALA A 62 -19.68 -28.95 -3.93
CA ALA A 62 -20.65 -30.03 -3.98
C ALA A 62 -22.11 -29.57 -3.76
N CYS A 63 -22.37 -28.73 -2.76
CA CYS A 63 -23.74 -28.32 -2.39
C CYS A 63 -24.05 -26.84 -2.65
N GLY A 64 -23.08 -26.05 -3.09
CA GLY A 64 -23.22 -24.62 -3.38
C GLY A 64 -23.42 -23.71 -2.16
N ARG A 65 -23.34 -24.25 -0.94
CA ARG A 65 -23.52 -23.44 0.28
C ARG A 65 -22.26 -22.60 0.55
N SER A 66 -22.45 -21.29 0.70
CA SER A 66 -21.42 -20.37 1.19
C SER A 66 -21.15 -20.63 2.67
N GLY A 67 -19.87 -20.69 3.04
CA GLY A 67 -19.42 -20.87 4.42
C GLY A 67 -18.17 -20.05 4.70
N GLN A 68 -17.98 -19.70 5.97
CA GLN A 68 -16.77 -19.01 6.42
C GLN A 68 -15.70 -20.02 6.84
N TRP A 69 -14.54 -19.93 6.18
CA TRP A 69 -13.41 -20.84 6.38
C TRP A 69 -12.13 -20.06 6.68
N PRO A 70 -11.16 -20.65 7.40
CA PRO A 70 -9.90 -19.97 7.68
C PRO A 70 -9.18 -19.60 6.38
N GLN A 71 -8.67 -18.36 6.31
CA GLN A 71 -7.88 -17.94 5.17
C GLN A 71 -6.57 -18.73 5.08
N PRO A 72 -6.07 -19.00 3.87
CA PRO A 72 -4.84 -19.76 3.71
C PRO A 72 -3.65 -18.92 4.20
N GLN A 73 -2.94 -19.45 5.20
CA GLN A 73 -1.83 -18.76 5.87
C GLN A 73 -0.77 -19.74 6.37
N PHE A 74 0.46 -19.26 6.53
CA PHE A 74 1.54 -20.01 7.15
C PHE A 74 2.42 -19.11 8.01
N ASP A 75 3.03 -19.69 9.05
CA ASP A 75 4.01 -19.01 9.87
C ASP A 75 5.42 -19.32 9.36
N CYS A 76 6.17 -18.28 9.01
CA CYS A 76 7.55 -18.43 8.59
C CYS A 76 8.47 -18.44 9.83
N PRO A 77 9.53 -19.27 9.88
CA PRO A 77 10.52 -19.26 10.96
C PRO A 77 11.25 -17.92 11.17
N CYS A 78 11.11 -16.95 10.27
CA CYS A 78 11.62 -15.59 10.46
C CYS A 78 10.71 -14.74 11.37
N GLY A 79 9.61 -15.30 11.88
CA GLY A 79 8.67 -14.63 12.78
C GLY A 79 7.51 -13.90 12.09
N VAL A 80 7.34 -14.06 10.77
CA VAL A 80 6.25 -13.43 10.01
C VAL A 80 5.15 -14.45 9.70
N THR A 81 3.92 -14.13 10.07
CA THR A 81 2.73 -14.82 9.55
C THR A 81 2.39 -14.26 8.17
N VAL A 82 2.28 -15.16 7.20
CA VAL A 82 2.03 -14.83 5.80
C VAL A 82 0.65 -15.34 5.42
N ARG A 83 -0.13 -14.48 4.77
CA ARG A 83 -1.41 -14.81 4.19
C ARG A 83 -1.29 -14.94 2.68
N LEU A 84 -1.90 -15.98 2.15
CA LEU A 84 -2.00 -16.24 0.72
C LEU A 84 -3.35 -15.70 0.26
N THR A 85 -3.38 -14.72 -0.63
CA THR A 85 -4.66 -14.19 -1.12
C THR A 85 -5.29 -15.18 -2.10
N GLN A 86 -6.57 -15.49 -1.89
CA GLN A 86 -7.41 -16.08 -2.93
C GLN A 86 -7.79 -14.94 -3.86
N VAL A 87 -7.21 -14.91 -5.04
CA VAL A 87 -7.59 -13.94 -6.06
C VAL A 87 -8.71 -14.57 -6.86
N ASP A 88 -9.97 -14.35 -6.46
CA ASP A 88 -11.02 -14.33 -7.49
C ASP A 88 -10.63 -13.24 -8.47
N GLU A 89 -10.62 -13.58 -9.77
CA GLU A 89 -10.27 -12.73 -10.91
C GLU A 89 -10.27 -11.24 -10.53
N ILE A 90 -9.10 -10.72 -10.14
CA ILE A 90 -8.84 -9.30 -10.32
C ILE A 90 -9.02 -9.13 -11.81
N PRO A 91 -9.97 -8.29 -12.29
CA PRO A 91 -9.96 -7.90 -13.70
C PRO A 91 -8.55 -7.43 -13.93
N THR A 92 -7.81 -8.18 -14.76
CA THR A 92 -6.42 -7.93 -15.02
C THR A 92 -6.37 -6.51 -15.54
N ALA A 93 -6.10 -5.56 -14.64
CA ALA A 93 -5.75 -4.22 -15.06
C ALA A 93 -4.55 -4.48 -15.94
N PRO A 94 -4.62 -4.12 -17.23
CA PRO A 94 -3.54 -4.44 -18.15
C PRO A 94 -2.27 -3.97 -17.47
N ARG A 95 -1.31 -4.89 -17.33
CA ARG A 95 0.08 -4.51 -17.10
C ARG A 95 0.37 -3.56 -18.24
N ARG A 96 0.25 -2.25 -17.96
CA ARG A 96 0.71 -1.24 -18.89
C ARG A 96 2.21 -1.45 -18.92
N GLU A 97 2.65 -2.12 -19.97
CA GLU A 97 3.96 -1.87 -20.54
C GLU A 97 4.17 -0.35 -20.47
N HIS A 98 5.30 0.03 -19.88
CA HIS A 98 5.68 1.40 -19.62
C HIS A 98 5.87 2.15 -20.95
N ASP A 99 4.77 2.53 -21.58
CA ASP A 99 4.72 3.67 -22.48
C ASP A 99 4.34 4.88 -21.65
N GLY A 100 5.13 5.94 -21.82
CA GLY A 100 5.31 7.08 -20.91
C GLY A 100 4.07 7.47 -20.09
N ARG A 101 4.29 7.64 -18.78
CA ARG A 101 3.26 8.15 -17.85
C ARG A 101 2.59 9.37 -18.49
N PRO A 102 1.25 9.39 -18.63
CA PRO A 102 0.56 10.49 -19.29
C PRO A 102 0.86 11.81 -18.59
N ARG A 103 0.70 12.95 -19.28
CA ARG A 103 0.85 14.27 -18.64
C ARG A 103 -0.07 14.37 -17.42
N PHE A 104 0.44 14.91 -16.32
CA PHE A 104 -0.37 15.16 -15.13
C PHE A 104 -1.37 16.29 -15.40
N GLU A 105 -2.65 16.05 -15.10
CA GLU A 105 -3.71 17.06 -15.18
C GLU A 105 -4.03 17.53 -13.75
N PRO A 106 -3.68 18.78 -13.38
CA PRO A 106 -3.78 19.24 -12.01
C PRO A 106 -5.23 19.56 -11.59
N LEU A 107 -5.49 19.41 -10.29
CA LEU A 107 -6.75 19.82 -9.67
C LEU A 107 -6.56 21.16 -8.96
N THR A 108 -7.29 22.20 -9.36
CA THR A 108 -7.23 23.52 -8.71
C THR A 108 -7.55 23.41 -7.22
N ILE A 109 -6.72 24.02 -6.37
CA ILE A 109 -6.88 23.97 -4.92
C ILE A 109 -7.58 25.23 -4.43
N ARG A 110 -8.79 25.09 -3.88
CA ARG A 110 -9.54 26.20 -3.26
C ARG A 110 -9.70 26.02 -1.76
N THR A 111 -9.63 24.78 -1.28
CA THR A 111 -9.86 24.41 0.12
C THR A 111 -8.83 23.38 0.60
N ALA A 112 -8.76 23.17 1.92
CA ALA A 112 -7.93 22.14 2.52
C ALA A 112 -8.27 20.70 2.03
N PRO A 113 -9.57 20.33 1.88
CA PRO A 113 -9.94 19.08 1.21
C PRO A 113 -9.44 18.97 -0.23
N ASP A 114 -9.46 20.06 -1.01
CA ASP A 114 -8.95 20.06 -2.39
C ASP A 114 -7.45 19.79 -2.42
N ALA A 115 -6.68 20.34 -1.47
CA ALA A 115 -5.25 20.05 -1.34
C ALA A 115 -5.00 18.55 -1.09
N ALA A 116 -5.81 17.91 -0.24
CA ALA A 116 -5.71 16.48 0.00
C ALA A 116 -6.15 15.66 -1.22
N ALA A 117 -7.20 16.08 -1.93
CA ALA A 117 -7.65 15.43 -3.15
C ALA A 117 -6.61 15.55 -4.29
N GLY A 118 -6.00 16.73 -4.46
CA GLY A 118 -4.91 16.98 -5.41
C GLY A 118 -3.68 16.13 -5.13
N ALA A 119 -3.25 16.06 -3.87
CA ALA A 119 -2.14 15.20 -3.46
C ALA A 119 -2.44 13.71 -3.66
N ALA A 120 -3.66 13.25 -3.34
CA ALA A 120 -4.09 11.87 -3.61
C ALA A 120 -4.10 11.57 -5.12
N HIS A 121 -4.62 12.49 -5.94
CA HIS A 121 -4.64 12.37 -7.39
C HIS A 121 -3.23 12.25 -7.97
N PHE A 122 -2.31 13.09 -7.49
CA PHE A 122 -0.90 13.04 -7.88
C PHE A 122 -0.24 11.71 -7.50
N LEU A 123 -0.44 11.20 -6.28
CA LEU A 123 0.11 9.90 -5.89
C LEU A 123 -0.46 8.74 -6.73
N ARG A 124 -1.75 8.78 -7.09
CA ARG A 124 -2.33 7.79 -8.02
C ARG A 124 -1.68 7.85 -9.39
N TRP A 125 -1.44 9.05 -9.90
CA TRP A 125 -0.72 9.28 -11.15
C TRP A 125 0.74 8.77 -11.09
N LEU A 126 1.40 8.87 -9.92
CA LEU A 126 2.72 8.29 -9.67
C LEU A 126 2.74 6.75 -9.59
N GLY A 127 1.58 6.09 -9.57
CA GLY A 127 1.48 4.63 -9.51
C GLY A 127 1.04 4.07 -8.15
N PHE A 128 0.47 4.89 -7.26
CA PHE A 128 -0.17 4.43 -6.02
C PHE A 128 -1.71 4.43 -6.18
N PRO A 129 -2.31 3.41 -6.84
CA PRO A 129 -3.69 3.47 -7.33
C PRO A 129 -4.76 3.59 -6.23
N GLU A 130 -4.50 3.00 -5.07
CA GLU A 130 -5.46 2.91 -3.96
C GLU A 130 -5.27 4.01 -2.89
N VAL A 131 -4.56 5.10 -3.21
CA VAL A 131 -4.43 6.21 -2.25
C VAL A 131 -5.78 6.88 -2.03
N ARG A 132 -6.16 7.06 -0.77
CA ARG A 132 -7.38 7.75 -0.35
C ARG A 132 -7.02 8.86 0.62
N ALA A 133 -7.72 9.98 0.49
CA ALA A 133 -7.70 11.03 1.49
C ALA A 133 -8.57 10.62 2.69
N THR A 134 -8.04 10.71 3.90
CA THR A 134 -8.77 10.44 5.15
C THR A 134 -9.33 11.76 5.67
N VAL A 135 -10.66 11.90 5.64
CA VAL A 135 -11.39 13.07 6.15
C VAL A 135 -12.36 12.60 7.24
N PRO A 136 -12.45 13.27 8.41
CA PRO A 136 -11.74 14.49 8.83
C PRO A 136 -10.26 14.26 9.20
N ARG A 137 -9.46 15.34 9.27
CA ARG A 137 -8.02 15.34 9.57
C ARG A 137 -7.71 14.42 10.76
N ALA A 138 -6.91 13.37 10.53
CA ALA A 138 -6.40 12.55 11.62
C ALA A 138 -5.56 13.42 12.57
N ALA A 139 -5.66 13.20 13.88
CA ALA A 139 -4.97 13.99 14.90
C ALA A 139 -3.44 14.10 14.68
N ALA A 140 -2.85 13.14 13.97
CA ALA A 140 -1.42 13.10 13.64
C ALA A 140 -1.03 13.88 12.35
N GLY A 141 -1.97 14.55 11.68
CA GLY A 141 -1.72 15.28 10.44
C GLY A 141 -1.61 14.41 9.18
N VAL A 142 -1.51 13.08 9.30
CA VAL A 142 -1.56 12.15 8.17
C VAL A 142 -2.95 12.20 7.52
N ALA A 143 -2.99 12.62 6.27
CA ALA A 143 -4.23 12.85 5.51
C ALA A 143 -4.41 11.88 4.34
N LEU A 144 -3.36 11.13 3.96
CA LEU A 144 -3.39 10.21 2.82
C LEU A 144 -2.94 8.82 3.25
N ARG A 145 -3.64 7.79 2.79
CA ARG A 145 -3.25 6.39 2.97
C ARG A 145 -3.55 5.57 1.72
N GLY A 146 -2.63 4.71 1.34
CA GLY A 146 -2.80 3.74 0.28
C GLY A 146 -1.85 2.57 0.45
N PHE A 147 -1.96 1.56 -0.40
CA PHE A 147 -1.01 0.45 -0.38
C PHE A 147 0.40 0.96 -0.72
N GLY A 148 1.34 0.80 0.23
CA GLY A 148 2.73 1.19 0.05
C GLY A 148 3.05 2.68 0.21
N VAL A 149 2.08 3.53 0.57
CA VAL A 149 2.30 4.98 0.77
C VAL A 149 1.42 5.55 1.89
N VAL A 150 2.00 6.46 2.67
CA VAL A 150 1.30 7.28 3.67
C VAL A 150 1.69 8.73 3.45
N GLY A 151 0.74 9.66 3.61
CA GLY A 151 0.99 11.05 3.29
C GLY A 151 0.45 12.06 4.27
N LEU A 152 1.25 13.09 4.51
CA LEU A 152 0.87 14.32 5.20
C LEU A 152 0.44 15.36 4.15
N VAL A 153 -0.66 16.04 4.41
CA VAL A 153 -1.03 17.25 3.68
C VAL A 153 -1.20 18.37 4.70
N ASP A 154 -0.39 19.40 4.55
CA ASP A 154 -0.44 20.63 5.34
C ASP A 154 -1.03 21.76 4.48
N PRO A 155 -2.33 22.04 4.62
CA PRO A 155 -3.01 23.09 3.87
C PRO A 155 -2.89 24.46 4.55
N THR A 156 -2.04 24.60 5.57
CA THR A 156 -1.89 25.88 6.27
C THR A 156 -1.04 26.85 5.45
N THR A 157 -1.17 28.14 5.77
CA THR A 157 -0.34 29.21 5.20
C THR A 157 0.97 29.42 5.97
N LEU A 158 1.29 28.53 6.92
CA LEU A 158 2.53 28.54 7.69
C LEU A 158 3.45 27.41 7.22
N PRO A 159 4.77 27.62 7.17
CA PRO A 159 5.70 26.56 6.81
C PRO A 159 5.55 25.35 7.73
N THR A 160 5.51 24.16 7.15
CA THR A 160 5.42 22.90 7.89
C THR A 160 6.71 22.67 8.68
N GLY A 161 6.54 22.42 9.98
CA GLY A 161 7.64 22.21 10.90
C GLY A 161 8.16 20.78 10.97
N LEU A 162 9.20 20.59 11.78
CA LEU A 162 9.92 19.32 11.96
C LEU A 162 9.03 18.17 12.49
N ARG A 163 8.29 18.41 13.59
CA ARG A 163 7.54 17.35 14.30
C ARG A 163 6.55 16.57 13.42
N PRO A 164 5.73 17.21 12.57
CA PRO A 164 4.89 16.50 11.61
C PRO A 164 5.66 15.56 10.66
N LEU A 165 6.86 15.95 10.20
CA LEU A 165 7.66 15.12 9.29
C LEU A 165 8.25 13.90 9.98
N GLU A 166 8.76 14.06 11.20
CA GLU A 166 9.27 12.93 12.00
C GLU A 166 8.15 11.96 12.35
N THR A 167 6.98 12.49 12.70
CA THR A 167 5.77 11.68 12.96
C THR A 167 5.36 10.91 11.70
N LEU A 168 5.30 11.58 10.54
CA LEU A 168 5.00 10.93 9.26
C LEU A 168 6.02 9.83 8.92
N TRP A 169 7.31 10.09 9.15
CA TRP A 169 8.36 9.12 8.91
C TRP A 169 8.19 7.86 9.77
N LEU A 170 7.88 8.02 11.06
CA LEU A 170 7.57 6.91 11.96
C LEU A 170 6.34 6.11 11.50
N HIS A 171 5.29 6.79 10.99
CA HIS A 171 4.15 6.11 10.37
C HIS A 171 4.55 5.31 9.13
N GLY A 172 5.39 5.89 8.26
CA GLY A 172 5.93 5.20 7.09
C GLY A 172 6.70 3.93 7.48
N LEU A 173 7.55 4.01 8.50
CA LEU A 173 8.27 2.84 9.03
C LEU A 173 7.31 1.77 9.58
N ALA A 174 6.37 2.18 10.44
CA ALA A 174 5.41 1.27 11.08
C ALA A 174 4.57 0.50 10.04
N GLU A 175 4.16 1.20 8.97
CA GLU A 175 3.33 0.65 7.90
C GLU A 175 4.14 0.05 6.75
N SER A 176 5.48 0.15 6.81
CA SER A 176 6.41 -0.16 5.72
C SER A 176 6.03 0.50 4.39
N ALA A 177 5.49 1.72 4.49
CA ALA A 177 5.00 2.55 3.41
C ALA A 177 5.96 3.72 3.16
N VAL A 178 5.94 4.26 1.95
CA VAL A 178 6.69 5.48 1.62
C VAL A 178 6.00 6.68 2.29
N PRO A 179 6.65 7.41 3.20
CA PRO A 179 6.12 8.65 3.74
C PRO A 179 6.30 9.77 2.72
N VAL A 180 5.24 10.51 2.37
CA VAL A 180 5.31 11.66 1.45
C VAL A 180 4.60 12.86 2.06
N ALA A 181 5.23 14.02 2.08
CA ALA A 181 4.59 15.23 2.60
C ALA A 181 4.29 16.24 1.50
N PHE A 182 3.15 16.90 1.64
CA PHE A 182 2.70 18.01 0.81
C PHE A 182 2.42 19.22 1.70
N SER A 183 2.88 20.40 1.31
CA SER A 183 2.62 21.66 2.03
C SER A 183 2.24 22.78 1.07
N LEU A 184 1.23 23.60 1.42
CA LEU A 184 0.93 24.82 0.66
C LEU A 184 1.95 25.93 0.89
N ALA A 185 2.43 26.09 2.13
CA ALA A 185 3.36 27.17 2.51
C ALA A 185 4.83 26.72 2.55
N GLY A 186 5.13 25.52 2.08
CA GLY A 186 6.47 24.93 2.12
C GLY A 186 6.88 24.48 3.52
N TYR A 187 8.19 24.43 3.75
CA TYR A 187 8.80 23.79 4.91
C TYR A 187 9.80 24.73 5.56
N ASP A 188 9.92 24.68 6.89
CA ASP A 188 11.02 25.35 7.55
C ASP A 188 12.38 24.69 7.20
N ARG A 189 13.48 25.39 7.46
CA ARG A 189 14.83 24.91 7.11
C ARG A 189 15.22 23.63 7.87
N ALA A 190 14.79 23.47 9.12
CA ALA A 190 15.12 22.31 9.93
C ALA A 190 14.36 21.07 9.43
N ALA A 191 13.09 21.25 9.06
CA ALA A 191 12.22 20.26 8.43
C ALA A 191 12.78 19.80 7.09
N ARG A 192 13.28 20.74 6.26
CA ARG A 192 13.97 20.43 5.00
C ARG A 192 15.18 19.52 5.22
N ALA A 193 16.12 19.98 6.04
CA ALA A 193 17.35 19.25 6.32
C ALA A 193 17.07 17.86 6.91
N ARG A 194 16.11 17.77 7.83
CA ARG A 194 15.72 16.49 8.41
C ARG A 194 15.10 15.55 7.38
N ALA A 195 14.25 16.05 6.48
CA ALA A 195 13.65 15.22 5.45
C ALA A 195 14.69 14.63 4.50
N ASP A 196 15.77 15.37 4.21
CA ASP A 196 16.87 14.87 3.39
C ASP A 196 17.61 13.71 4.08
N GLU A 197 17.93 13.86 5.37
CA GLU A 197 18.50 12.78 6.19
C GLU A 197 17.60 11.54 6.25
N LEU A 198 16.29 11.75 6.38
CA LEU A 198 15.29 10.68 6.47
C LEU A 198 14.88 10.12 5.10
N ARG A 199 15.40 10.67 4.01
CA ARG A 199 15.00 10.37 2.62
C ARG A 199 13.48 10.47 2.42
N LEU A 200 12.86 11.48 3.01
CA LEU A 200 11.42 11.74 2.96
C LEU A 200 11.10 12.71 1.80
N PRO A 201 10.35 12.27 0.77
CA PRO A 201 9.88 13.12 -0.33
C PRO A 201 8.98 14.25 0.16
N LEU A 202 9.36 15.49 -0.15
CA LEU A 202 8.60 16.69 0.15
C LEU A 202 8.14 17.37 -1.14
N PHE A 203 6.89 17.84 -1.15
CA PHE A 203 6.31 18.58 -2.26
C PHE A 203 5.65 19.87 -1.77
N VAL A 204 5.78 20.93 -2.57
CA VAL A 204 4.97 22.14 -2.39
C VAL A 204 3.76 22.07 -3.32
N LEU A 205 2.58 22.29 -2.77
CA LEU A 205 1.36 22.44 -3.54
C LEU A 205 1.16 23.93 -3.83
N ASP A 206 0.97 24.29 -5.10
CA ASP A 206 0.49 25.61 -5.47
C ASP A 206 -1.05 25.59 -5.64
N LEU A 207 -1.66 26.77 -5.75
CA LEU A 207 -3.10 26.85 -5.99
C LEU A 207 -3.52 26.34 -7.38
N THR A 208 -2.56 26.14 -8.29
CA THR A 208 -2.80 25.55 -9.61
C THR A 208 -2.99 24.04 -9.54
N GLY A 209 -2.48 23.40 -8.48
CA GLY A 209 -2.67 21.99 -8.18
C GLY A 209 -1.55 21.07 -8.64
N THR A 210 -0.43 21.60 -9.13
CA THR A 210 0.73 20.79 -9.56
C THR A 210 1.75 20.72 -8.43
N PRO A 211 1.93 19.55 -7.79
CA PRO A 211 2.92 19.43 -6.72
C PRO A 211 4.34 19.58 -7.27
N GLN A 212 5.11 20.52 -6.70
CA GLN A 212 6.50 20.75 -7.06
C GLN A 212 7.41 20.01 -6.07
N PRO A 213 8.30 19.14 -6.55
CA PRO A 213 9.32 18.54 -5.70
C PRO A 213 10.26 19.62 -5.19
N VAL A 214 10.79 19.41 -3.99
CA VAL A 214 11.64 20.42 -3.33
C VAL A 214 12.97 19.83 -2.82
N ASN A 215 13.18 18.51 -2.93
CA ASN A 215 14.39 17.77 -2.50
C ASN A 215 14.58 16.51 -3.33
N ASP A 216 15.82 16.03 -3.38
CA ASP A 216 16.21 14.86 -4.16
C ASP A 216 15.32 13.62 -3.98
N PRO A 217 14.85 13.23 -2.77
CA PRO A 217 13.88 12.15 -2.62
C PRO A 217 12.55 12.38 -3.35
N ALA A 218 12.07 13.62 -3.43
CA ALA A 218 10.87 14.00 -4.19
C ALA A 218 11.12 13.97 -5.70
N GLU A 219 12.25 14.48 -6.17
CA GLU A 219 12.68 14.33 -7.56
C GLU A 219 12.78 12.85 -7.97
N GLU A 220 13.37 12.02 -7.11
CA GLU A 220 13.46 10.58 -7.32
C GLU A 220 12.07 9.96 -7.45
N LEU A 221 11.19 10.23 -6.49
CA LEU A 221 9.83 9.69 -6.50
C LEU A 221 9.03 10.16 -7.73
N LEU A 222 9.21 11.41 -8.15
CA LEU A 222 8.58 11.94 -9.35
C LEU A 222 9.04 11.17 -10.60
N ARG A 223 10.34 10.89 -10.71
CA ARG A 223 10.95 10.17 -11.84
C ARG A 223 10.57 8.69 -11.88
N THR A 224 10.64 8.01 -10.74
CA THR A 224 10.45 6.55 -10.69
C THR A 224 9.03 6.11 -10.40
N GLY A 225 8.21 6.98 -9.79
CA GLY A 225 6.93 6.57 -9.22
C GLY A 225 7.05 5.47 -8.17
N ALA A 226 5.98 4.70 -8.03
CA ALA A 226 5.90 3.56 -7.13
C ALA A 226 6.93 2.45 -7.44
N ASP A 227 7.49 2.40 -8.66
CA ASP A 227 8.39 1.34 -9.12
C ASP A 227 9.86 1.51 -8.66
N GLY A 228 10.25 2.71 -8.20
CA GLY A 228 11.64 3.03 -7.80
C GLY A 228 12.19 2.23 -6.62
N ARG A 229 11.37 1.40 -5.97
CA ARG A 229 11.78 0.50 -4.88
C ARG A 229 11.87 -0.96 -5.32
N ARG A 230 11.56 -1.32 -6.56
CA ARG A 230 11.85 -2.65 -7.07
C ARG A 230 13.39 -2.80 -7.07
N PRO A 231 13.97 -3.71 -6.28
CA PRO A 231 15.40 -3.95 -6.38
C PRO A 231 15.73 -4.30 -7.85
N PRO A 232 16.85 -3.83 -8.42
CA PRO A 232 17.23 -4.22 -9.76
C PRO A 232 17.28 -5.75 -9.80
N ASP A 233 16.51 -6.35 -10.70
CA ASP A 233 16.57 -7.79 -10.97
C ASP A 233 18.02 -8.11 -11.34
N ARG A 234 18.74 -8.79 -10.43
CA ARG A 234 20.07 -9.37 -10.63
C ARG A 234 19.96 -10.88 -10.59
#